data_AF-A0A8E0QPY5-F1
#
_entry.id   AF-A0A8E0QPY5-F1
#
_cell.length_a   1.000
_cell.length_b   1.000
_cell.length_c   1.000
_cell.angle_alpha   90.00
_cell.angle_beta   90.00
_cell.angle_gamma   90.00
#
_symmetry.space_group_name_H-M   'P 1'
#
loop_
_entity.id
_entity.type
_entity.pdbx_description
1 polymer ?
#
loop_
_entity_poly.entity_id
_entity_poly.type
_entity_poly.pdbx_seq_one_letter_code
_entity_poly.pdbx_strand_id
1 'polypeptide(L)'
;MNFVFWVIVHSIADRAFKGISSVEELLAQRPPEGRESWTLQWTETARELPFFRMVTPNGPKADKGLTFSSLRHNFTSLAQRDGFEDQLRVHGIRAELANRVDPKATEATRSQALDHQDHNTFLKYQAQLKALDMQALMYGMEPDYECRDMEQSMAHHRDPNVPLRLDAATLFEFEHDEEIVDLNARIADLSRRIAGQPRIHKSLAEERSRLYTQKAKKLRAKRSEYISQWWKECYKGYISGKGFTERDTTNLFEIYAKYIPTRTRLRENLFKEVPIDSEVGRQCLQDMVSLCTSTKRVAYYPGLTPIDGQCPICQKPIERFAPALL
;
A
#
# COMPACT_ATOMS: atom_id res chain seq x y z
N MET A 1 16.87 -4.75 -0.38
CA MET A 1 16.44 -3.71 0.59
C MET A 1 16.35 -4.33 1.99
N ASN A 2 17.09 -3.80 2.97
CA ASN A 2 17.26 -4.37 4.31
C ASN A 2 16.38 -3.64 5.34
N PHE A 3 15.94 -4.33 6.41
CA PHE A 3 15.29 -3.75 7.59
C PHE A 3 15.94 -2.45 8.08
N VAL A 4 17.28 -2.37 8.03
CA VAL A 4 18.06 -1.17 8.40
C VAL A 4 17.59 0.09 7.66
N PHE A 5 17.22 -0.01 6.38
CA PHE A 5 16.71 1.13 5.61
C PHE A 5 15.49 1.77 6.28
N TRP A 6 14.53 0.93 6.70
CA TRP A 6 13.30 1.40 7.34
C TRP A 6 13.56 1.96 8.74
N VAL A 7 14.50 1.37 9.48
CA VAL A 7 14.95 1.92 10.77
C VAL A 7 15.49 3.33 10.59
N ILE A 8 16.38 3.56 9.63
CA ILE A 8 16.94 4.89 9.37
C ILE A 8 15.83 5.89 9.01
N VAL A 9 14.98 5.55 8.05
CA VAL A 9 13.89 6.44 7.60
C VAL A 9 13.00 6.89 8.73
N HIS A 10 12.45 5.93 9.50
CA HIS A 10 11.50 6.25 10.57
C HIS A 10 12.21 7.01 11.69
N SER A 11 13.43 6.61 12.04
CA SER A 11 14.19 7.23 13.11
C SER A 11 14.56 8.68 12.81
N ILE A 12 14.96 8.98 11.57
CA ILE A 12 15.24 10.37 11.16
C ILE A 12 13.95 11.18 11.08
N ALA A 13 12.89 10.63 10.48
CA ALA A 13 11.61 11.31 10.37
C ALA A 13 11.01 11.69 11.74
N ASP A 14 11.26 10.86 12.76
CA ASP A 14 10.79 11.07 14.13
C ASP A 14 11.81 11.71 15.08
N ARG A 15 13.00 12.07 14.58
CA ARG A 15 14.12 12.56 15.41
C ARG A 15 14.41 11.63 16.60
N ALA A 16 14.37 10.34 16.32
CA ALA A 16 14.49 9.28 17.32
C ALA A 16 15.93 9.03 17.76
N PHE A 17 16.92 9.35 16.93
CA PHE A 17 18.33 9.20 17.32
C PHE A 17 18.80 10.38 18.18
N LYS A 18 19.50 10.10 19.27
CA LYS A 18 20.15 11.13 20.09
C LYS A 18 21.25 11.81 19.28
N GLY A 19 21.15 13.12 19.10
CA GLY A 19 22.19 13.95 18.48
C GLY A 19 22.35 13.77 16.97
N ILE A 20 21.44 13.05 16.30
CA ILE A 20 21.44 12.85 14.85
C ILE A 20 20.04 13.16 14.32
N SER A 21 19.97 14.09 13.37
CA SER A 21 18.72 14.66 12.87
C SER A 21 18.53 14.52 11.37
N SER A 22 19.57 14.10 10.64
CA SER A 22 19.54 13.97 9.18
C SER A 22 20.20 12.66 8.69
N VAL A 23 19.90 12.30 7.45
CA VAL A 23 20.49 11.14 6.77
C VAL A 23 21.99 11.34 6.59
N GLU A 24 22.40 12.57 6.25
CA GLU A 24 23.79 12.97 6.04
C GLU A 24 24.59 12.84 7.32
N GLU A 25 24.06 13.37 8.43
CA GLU A 25 24.70 13.27 9.75
C GLU A 25 24.90 11.81 10.14
N LEU A 26 23.86 10.97 9.97
CA LEU A 26 23.94 9.55 10.32
C LEU A 26 25.01 8.81 9.51
N LEU A 27 25.01 8.98 8.19
CA LEU A 27 25.93 8.28 7.31
C LEU A 27 27.37 8.82 7.39
N ALA A 28 27.57 10.03 7.90
CA ALA A 28 28.87 10.59 8.21
C ALA A 28 29.47 10.04 9.51
N GLN A 29 28.66 9.48 10.42
CA GLN A 29 29.16 8.97 11.68
C GLN A 29 30.12 7.79 11.48
N ARG A 30 31.14 7.72 12.33
CA ARG A 30 32.08 6.61 12.44
C ARG A 30 32.22 6.22 13.91
N PRO A 31 32.54 4.95 14.23
CA PRO A 31 32.90 4.57 15.59
C PRO A 31 34.00 5.50 16.14
N PRO A 32 33.94 5.89 17.43
CA PRO A 32 34.99 6.68 18.05
C PRO A 32 36.36 5.99 17.94
N GLU A 33 37.43 6.79 17.95
CA GLU A 33 38.80 6.27 17.95
C GLU A 33 39.00 5.25 19.09
N GLY A 34 39.65 4.12 18.77
CA GLY A 34 39.84 3.01 19.70
C GLY A 34 38.61 2.12 19.92
N ARG A 35 37.51 2.33 19.19
CA ARG A 35 36.34 1.43 19.21
C ARG A 35 36.05 0.88 17.82
N GLU A 36 35.81 -0.43 17.75
CA GLU A 36 35.41 -1.10 16.52
C GLU A 36 33.93 -0.86 16.16
N SER A 37 33.12 -0.46 17.14
CA SER A 37 31.69 -0.23 16.96
C SER A 37 31.14 0.87 17.86
N TRP A 38 29.99 1.40 17.44
CA TRP A 38 29.22 2.38 18.19
C TRP A 38 27.73 2.11 18.04
N THR A 39 27.02 2.11 19.17
CA THR A 39 25.57 1.87 19.22
C THR A 39 24.80 3.18 19.22
N LEU A 40 23.93 3.35 18.23
CA LEU A 40 22.98 4.45 18.18
C LEU A 40 22.02 4.38 19.37
N GLN A 41 21.79 5.53 20.02
CA GLN A 41 20.87 5.62 21.15
C GLN A 41 19.58 6.33 20.78
N TRP A 42 18.45 5.79 21.26
CA TRP A 42 17.14 6.40 21.14
C TRP A 42 16.98 7.61 22.07
N THR A 43 16.29 8.66 21.63
CA THR A 43 15.79 9.73 22.50
C THR A 43 14.74 9.16 23.47
N GLU A 44 14.55 9.81 24.62
CA GLU A 44 13.57 9.31 25.61
C GLU A 44 12.16 9.28 25.02
N THR A 45 11.81 10.29 24.24
CA THR A 45 10.52 10.39 23.55
C THR A 45 10.29 9.27 22.53
N ALA A 46 11.34 8.73 21.91
CA ALA A 46 11.22 7.72 20.87
C ALA A 46 10.91 6.32 21.42
N ARG A 47 11.19 6.05 22.70
CA ARG A 47 10.98 4.74 23.32
C ARG A 47 9.51 4.31 23.33
N GLU A 48 8.61 5.28 23.40
CA GLU A 48 7.16 5.07 23.45
C GLU A 48 6.50 5.21 22.06
N LEU A 49 7.26 5.54 21.02
CA LEU A 49 6.69 5.72 19.68
C LEU A 49 6.45 4.36 19.00
N PRO A 50 5.24 4.12 18.47
CA PRO A 50 5.02 2.98 17.60
C PRO A 50 5.88 3.11 16.34
N PHE A 51 6.66 2.09 16.01
CA PHE A 51 7.52 2.10 14.82
C PHE A 51 6.72 2.29 13.52
N PHE A 52 5.61 1.54 13.38
CA PHE A 52 4.62 1.76 12.32
C PHE A 52 3.39 2.45 12.91
N ARG A 53 3.18 3.73 12.58
CA ARG A 53 2.07 4.53 13.11
C ARG A 53 0.79 4.37 12.29
N MET A 54 -0.34 4.51 12.96
CA MET A 54 -1.64 4.68 12.33
C MET A 54 -1.66 5.99 11.56
N VAL A 55 -1.96 5.92 10.26
CA VAL A 55 -2.10 7.11 9.40
C VAL A 55 -3.57 7.47 9.22
N THR A 56 -3.89 8.75 9.39
CA THR A 56 -5.22 9.32 9.17
C THR A 56 -5.15 10.39 8.08
N PRO A 57 -6.28 10.92 7.57
CA PRO A 57 -6.27 12.08 6.66
C PRO A 57 -5.57 13.32 7.24
N ASN A 58 -5.40 13.38 8.58
CA ASN A 58 -4.68 14.45 9.25
C ASN A 58 -3.17 14.17 9.44
N GLY A 59 -2.69 13.00 9.03
CA GLY A 59 -1.32 12.54 9.24
C GLY A 59 -1.23 11.34 10.19
N PRO A 60 0.00 10.90 10.51
CA PRO A 60 0.26 9.83 11.46
C PRO A 60 -0.16 10.24 12.88
N LYS A 61 -0.67 9.27 13.65
CA LYS A 61 -0.95 9.42 15.09
C LYS A 61 0.32 9.11 15.87
N ALA A 62 0.68 9.98 16.81
CA ALA A 62 1.91 9.87 17.58
C ALA A 62 1.94 8.62 18.48
N ASP A 63 0.79 8.27 19.06
CA ASP A 63 0.61 7.29 20.15
C ASP A 63 -0.05 5.99 19.69
N LYS A 64 -0.38 5.84 18.40
CA LYS A 64 -1.13 4.70 17.90
C LYS A 64 -0.39 3.96 16.80
N GLY A 65 -0.18 2.66 17.03
CA GLY A 65 0.36 1.75 16.04
C GLY A 65 -0.60 1.48 14.89
N LEU A 66 -0.04 1.08 13.75
CA LEU A 66 -0.77 0.55 12.62
C LEU A 66 -1.55 -0.70 13.07
N THR A 67 -2.86 -0.71 12.82
CA THR A 67 -3.70 -1.86 13.18
C THR A 67 -3.60 -2.97 12.14
N PHE A 68 -3.80 -4.22 12.55
CA PHE A 68 -3.88 -5.36 11.62
C PHE A 68 -4.98 -5.15 10.57
N SER A 69 -6.11 -4.57 10.95
CA SER A 69 -7.19 -4.25 10.02
C SER A 69 -6.75 -3.29 8.90
N SER A 70 -5.98 -2.25 9.25
CA SER A 70 -5.42 -1.31 8.27
C SER A 70 -4.38 -2.00 7.36
N LEU A 71 -3.49 -2.81 7.95
CA LEU A 71 -2.50 -3.58 7.19
C LEU A 71 -3.19 -4.53 6.19
N ARG A 72 -4.17 -5.31 6.65
CA ARG A 72 -4.96 -6.22 5.81
C ARG A 72 -5.67 -5.46 4.69
N HIS A 73 -6.29 -4.32 5.00
CA HIS A 73 -6.96 -3.48 4.00
C HIS A 73 -5.98 -3.02 2.91
N ASN A 74 -4.77 -2.55 3.30
CA ASN A 74 -3.76 -2.08 2.36
C ASN A 74 -3.27 -3.20 1.42
N PHE A 75 -2.95 -4.39 1.94
CA PHE A 75 -2.55 -5.53 1.11
C PHE A 75 -3.66 -5.98 0.15
N THR A 76 -4.90 -6.05 0.65
CA THR A 76 -6.07 -6.43 -0.18
C THR A 76 -6.27 -5.43 -1.30
N SER A 77 -6.25 -4.14 -0.98
CA SER A 77 -6.45 -3.08 -1.96
C SER A 77 -5.30 -3.03 -2.97
N LEU A 78 -4.07 -3.35 -2.55
CA LEU A 78 -2.94 -3.46 -3.47
C LEU A 78 -3.13 -4.59 -4.47
N ALA A 79 -3.46 -5.80 -4.01
CA ALA A 79 -3.70 -6.97 -4.85
C ALA A 79 -4.84 -6.72 -5.85
N GLN A 80 -5.96 -6.16 -5.37
CA GLN A 80 -7.10 -5.80 -6.22
C GLN A 80 -6.73 -4.76 -7.29
N ARG A 81 -5.89 -3.76 -6.96
CA ARG A 81 -5.44 -2.76 -7.94
C ARG A 81 -4.45 -3.33 -8.97
N ASP A 82 -3.80 -4.44 -8.65
CA ASP A 82 -2.88 -5.12 -9.57
C ASP A 82 -3.53 -6.30 -10.31
N GLY A 83 -4.83 -6.50 -10.11
CA GLY A 83 -5.64 -7.45 -10.87
C GLY A 83 -5.60 -8.89 -10.38
N PHE A 84 -5.25 -9.10 -9.11
CA PHE A 84 -5.39 -10.42 -8.48
C PHE A 84 -6.85 -10.70 -8.10
N GLU A 85 -7.33 -11.90 -8.41
CA GLU A 85 -8.60 -12.43 -7.89
C GLU A 85 -8.47 -12.68 -6.38
N ASP A 86 -7.35 -13.31 -5.99
CA ASP A 86 -7.09 -13.68 -4.61
C ASP A 86 -6.66 -12.50 -3.73
N GLN A 87 -7.10 -12.55 -2.48
CA GLN A 87 -6.64 -11.62 -1.46
C GLN A 87 -5.19 -11.93 -1.06
N LEU A 88 -4.30 -10.95 -1.20
CA LEU A 88 -2.97 -11.00 -0.60
C LEU A 88 -3.06 -10.97 0.94
N ARG A 89 -2.59 -12.03 1.59
CA ARG A 89 -2.64 -12.20 3.06
C ARG A 89 -1.24 -12.20 3.65
N VAL A 90 -1.07 -11.51 4.78
CA VAL A 90 0.18 -11.56 5.58
C VAL A 90 0.55 -13.00 5.96
N HIS A 91 -0.45 -13.83 6.26
CA HIS A 91 -0.22 -15.25 6.55
C HIS A 91 0.24 -16.05 5.31
N GLY A 92 -0.15 -15.65 4.09
CA GLY A 92 0.34 -16.25 2.86
C GLY A 92 1.82 -15.93 2.62
N ILE A 93 2.24 -14.69 2.87
CA ILE A 93 3.67 -14.30 2.83
C ILE A 93 4.49 -15.12 3.83
N ARG A 94 3.95 -15.32 5.03
CA ARG A 94 4.60 -16.15 6.07
C ARG A 94 4.63 -17.64 5.70
N ALA A 95 3.61 -18.14 5.01
CA ALA A 95 3.59 -19.51 4.49
C ALA A 95 4.70 -19.74 3.46
N GLU A 96 4.83 -18.82 2.51
CA GLU A 96 5.88 -18.86 1.50
C GLU A 96 7.28 -18.78 2.13
N LEU A 97 7.48 -17.90 3.12
CA LEU A 97 8.72 -17.86 3.90
C LEU A 97 9.01 -19.21 4.57
N ALA A 98 8.00 -19.82 5.20
CA ALA A 98 8.14 -21.11 5.85
C ALA A 98 8.58 -22.20 4.86
N ASN A 99 7.92 -22.28 3.69
CA ASN A 99 8.24 -23.25 2.65
C ASN A 99 9.65 -23.05 2.05
N ARG A 100 10.15 -21.81 1.97
CA ARG A 100 11.53 -21.53 1.51
C ARG A 100 12.62 -21.83 2.54
N VAL A 101 12.28 -21.73 3.83
CA VAL A 101 13.21 -22.00 4.94
C VAL A 101 13.31 -23.49 5.21
N ASP A 102 12.20 -24.23 5.07
CA ASP A 102 12.11 -25.66 5.37
C ASP A 102 13.25 -26.52 4.80
N PRO A 103 13.60 -26.47 3.50
CA PRO A 103 14.69 -27.29 2.96
C PRO A 103 16.10 -26.83 3.39
N LYS A 104 16.22 -25.67 4.04
CA LYS A 104 17.51 -25.03 4.38
C LYS A 104 17.81 -25.00 5.88
N ALA A 105 16.88 -25.46 6.71
CA ALA A 105 16.95 -25.31 8.16
C ALA A 105 16.55 -26.61 8.86
N THR A 106 17.12 -26.85 10.04
CA THR A 106 16.59 -27.88 10.94
C THR A 106 15.20 -27.47 11.43
N GLU A 107 14.41 -28.44 11.90
CA GLU A 107 13.10 -28.17 12.49
C GLU A 107 13.15 -27.17 13.66
N ALA A 108 14.19 -27.23 14.48
CA ALA A 108 14.41 -26.27 15.57
C ALA A 108 14.68 -24.86 15.04
N THR A 109 15.57 -24.72 14.06
CA THR A 109 15.87 -23.42 13.42
C THR A 109 14.66 -22.87 12.67
N ARG A 110 13.89 -23.71 11.98
CA ARG A 110 12.63 -23.34 11.30
C ARG A 110 11.60 -22.84 12.31
N SER A 111 11.42 -23.57 13.41
CA SER A 111 10.48 -23.20 14.49
C SER A 111 10.90 -21.89 15.15
N GLN A 112 12.19 -21.67 15.39
CA GLN A 112 12.69 -20.40 15.92
C GLN A 112 12.49 -19.25 14.94
N ALA A 113 12.84 -19.44 13.66
CA ALA A 113 12.70 -18.41 12.63
C ALA A 113 11.23 -18.02 12.39
N LEU A 114 10.32 -18.98 12.53
CA LEU A 114 8.89 -18.74 12.43
C LEU A 114 8.25 -18.42 13.78
N ASP A 115 8.95 -18.45 14.91
CA ASP A 115 8.35 -18.28 16.24
C ASP A 115 7.18 -19.26 16.50
N HIS A 116 7.40 -20.55 16.23
CA HIS A 116 6.48 -21.64 16.56
C HIS A 116 6.92 -22.35 17.84
N GLN A 117 5.98 -22.55 18.76
CA GLN A 117 6.21 -23.36 19.96
C GLN A 117 6.07 -24.87 19.67
N ASP A 118 5.15 -25.23 18.76
CA ASP A 118 4.95 -26.60 18.28
C ASP A 118 5.42 -26.70 16.83
N HIS A 119 6.36 -27.61 16.59
CA HIS A 119 6.96 -27.85 15.28
C HIS A 119 5.94 -28.29 14.22
N ASN A 120 4.84 -28.95 14.63
CA ASN A 120 3.76 -29.38 13.74
C ASN A 120 2.94 -28.22 13.20
N THR A 121 3.06 -27.02 13.78
CA THR A 121 2.45 -25.81 13.24
C THR A 121 2.89 -25.55 11.79
N PHE A 122 4.11 -25.99 11.43
CA PHE A 122 4.62 -25.88 10.07
C PHE A 122 3.75 -26.61 9.03
N LEU A 123 3.17 -27.76 9.38
CA LEU A 123 2.40 -28.59 8.45
C LEU A 123 1.19 -27.84 7.85
N LYS A 124 0.71 -26.80 8.54
CA LYS A 124 -0.38 -25.93 8.06
C LYS A 124 0.02 -25.04 6.87
N TYR A 125 1.31 -24.85 6.62
CA TYR A 125 1.83 -24.04 5.50
C TYR A 125 2.17 -24.88 4.27
N GLN A 126 2.19 -26.21 4.40
CA GLN A 126 2.42 -27.09 3.26
C GLN A 126 1.30 -26.89 2.24
N ALA A 127 1.69 -26.66 0.99
CA ALA A 127 0.74 -26.53 -0.10
C ALA A 127 -0.11 -27.81 -0.22
N GLN A 128 -1.35 -27.66 -0.69
CA GLN A 128 -2.20 -28.81 -1.02
C GLN A 128 -1.58 -29.66 -2.15
N LEU A 129 -0.78 -29.02 -3.01
CA LEU A 129 -0.02 -29.66 -4.07
C LEU A 129 1.18 -30.42 -3.49
N LYS A 130 1.40 -31.64 -3.99
CA LYS A 130 2.54 -32.46 -3.59
C LYS A 130 3.84 -31.75 -3.95
N ALA A 131 4.76 -31.71 -2.99
CA ALA A 131 6.05 -31.04 -3.15
C ALA A 131 7.01 -31.81 -4.10
N LEU A 132 6.76 -33.09 -4.36
CA LEU A 132 7.64 -33.93 -5.17
C LEU A 132 6.95 -34.32 -6.47
N ASP A 133 7.72 -34.29 -7.56
CA ASP A 133 7.34 -34.91 -8.82
C ASP A 133 7.55 -36.42 -8.68
N MET A 134 6.50 -37.11 -8.23
CA MET A 134 6.54 -38.54 -7.98
C MET A 134 6.80 -39.33 -9.27
N GLN A 135 6.37 -38.81 -10.42
CA GLN A 135 6.55 -39.49 -11.71
C GLN A 135 8.02 -39.41 -12.14
N ALA A 136 8.62 -38.23 -12.11
CA ALA A 136 10.04 -38.07 -12.41
C ALA A 136 10.91 -38.90 -11.46
N LEU A 137 10.60 -38.89 -10.15
CA LEU A 137 11.30 -39.72 -9.18
C LEU A 137 11.18 -41.22 -9.47
N MET A 138 9.99 -41.70 -9.86
CA MET A 138 9.77 -43.11 -10.20
C MET A 138 10.58 -43.54 -11.43
N TYR A 139 10.74 -42.65 -12.42
CA TYR A 139 11.45 -42.95 -13.66
C TYR A 139 12.94 -42.54 -13.64
N GLY A 140 13.45 -42.00 -12.53
CA GLY A 140 14.82 -41.50 -12.44
C GLY A 140 15.09 -40.31 -13.37
N MET A 141 14.07 -39.48 -13.60
CA MET A 141 14.14 -38.27 -14.42
C MET A 141 14.34 -37.03 -13.55
N GLU A 142 14.80 -35.94 -14.16
CA GLU A 142 14.83 -34.63 -13.51
C GLU A 142 13.38 -34.14 -13.27
N PRO A 143 13.02 -33.76 -12.03
CA PRO A 143 11.71 -33.20 -11.72
C PRO A 143 11.41 -31.90 -12.47
N ASP A 144 10.19 -31.77 -12.96
CA ASP A 144 9.67 -30.49 -13.46
C ASP A 144 8.70 -29.88 -12.44
N TYR A 145 9.01 -28.66 -12.01
CA TYR A 145 8.22 -27.93 -11.02
C TYR A 145 7.59 -26.66 -11.57
N GLU A 146 7.73 -26.35 -12.87
CA GLU A 146 7.24 -25.08 -13.43
C GLU A 146 5.74 -24.90 -13.22
N CYS A 147 4.94 -25.90 -13.63
CA CYS A 147 3.49 -25.88 -13.44
C CYS A 147 3.11 -25.82 -11.96
N ARG A 148 3.80 -26.59 -11.10
CA ARG A 148 3.56 -26.58 -9.65
C ARG A 148 3.82 -25.21 -9.05
N ASP A 149 4.94 -24.60 -9.37
CA ASP A 149 5.36 -23.31 -8.84
C ASP A 149 4.42 -22.19 -9.32
N MET A 150 3.91 -22.30 -10.55
CA MET A 150 2.87 -21.42 -11.06
C MET A 150 1.57 -21.60 -10.27
N GLU A 151 1.05 -22.82 -10.10
CA GLU A 151 -0.19 -23.12 -9.36
C GLU A 151 -0.12 -22.72 -7.87
N GLN A 152 1.06 -22.80 -7.26
CA GLN A 152 1.28 -22.33 -5.88
C GLN A 152 1.38 -20.80 -5.78
N SER A 153 1.67 -20.13 -6.89
CA SER A 153 1.84 -18.69 -6.94
C SER A 153 0.50 -17.99 -7.13
N MET A 154 0.29 -16.92 -6.37
CA MET A 154 -0.84 -16.00 -6.60
C MET A 154 -0.85 -15.41 -8.01
N ALA A 155 0.28 -15.41 -8.72
CA ALA A 155 0.34 -14.92 -10.09
C ALA A 155 -0.53 -15.74 -11.05
N HIS A 156 -0.88 -16.99 -10.70
CA HIS A 156 -1.83 -17.80 -11.47
C HIS A 156 -3.21 -17.17 -11.54
N HIS A 157 -3.65 -16.54 -10.44
CA HIS A 157 -4.93 -15.84 -10.32
C HIS A 157 -4.81 -14.32 -10.54
N ARG A 158 -3.85 -13.88 -11.34
CA ARG A 158 -3.70 -12.49 -11.73
C ARG A 158 -4.10 -12.33 -13.19
N ASP A 159 -5.08 -11.46 -13.45
CA ASP A 159 -5.45 -11.09 -14.80
C ASP A 159 -5.37 -9.57 -15.00
N PRO A 160 -4.45 -9.09 -15.85
CA PRO A 160 -4.34 -7.68 -16.17
C PRO A 160 -5.61 -7.08 -16.78
N ASN A 161 -6.51 -7.87 -17.36
CA ASN A 161 -7.74 -7.42 -18.00
C ASN A 161 -8.91 -7.21 -17.03
N VAL A 162 -8.78 -7.62 -15.76
CA VAL A 162 -9.86 -7.45 -14.79
C VAL A 162 -10.26 -5.97 -14.68
N PRO A 163 -11.56 -5.63 -14.76
CA PRO A 163 -11.99 -4.26 -14.76
C PRO A 163 -11.84 -3.65 -13.36
N LEU A 164 -10.88 -2.74 -13.21
CA LEU A 164 -10.66 -2.03 -11.95
C LEU A 164 -11.66 -0.90 -11.70
N ARG A 165 -12.57 -0.63 -12.63
CA ARG A 165 -13.62 0.38 -12.49
C ARG A 165 -14.91 -0.18 -13.05
N LEU A 166 -16.04 0.33 -12.57
CA LEU A 166 -17.30 0.10 -13.24
C LEU A 166 -17.20 0.70 -14.65
N ASP A 167 -17.75 0.00 -15.64
CA ASP A 167 -17.95 0.58 -16.96
C ASP A 167 -18.99 1.72 -16.89
N ALA A 168 -19.07 2.49 -17.98
CA ALA A 168 -19.94 3.66 -18.02
C ALA A 168 -21.43 3.30 -17.84
N ALA A 169 -21.88 2.16 -18.35
CA ALA A 169 -23.27 1.72 -18.24
C ALA A 169 -23.61 1.34 -16.79
N THR A 170 -22.77 0.53 -16.15
CA THR A 170 -22.93 0.09 -14.76
C THR A 170 -22.79 1.27 -13.79
N LEU A 171 -21.91 2.23 -14.08
CA LEU A 171 -21.79 3.45 -13.30
C LEU A 171 -23.06 4.32 -13.44
N PHE A 172 -23.58 4.45 -14.66
CA PHE A 172 -24.82 5.17 -14.91
C PHE A 172 -25.99 4.52 -14.14
N GLU A 173 -26.13 3.20 -14.18
CA GLU A 173 -27.12 2.46 -13.37
C GLU A 173 -26.96 2.74 -11.88
N PHE A 174 -25.74 2.68 -11.36
CA PHE A 174 -25.47 2.98 -9.95
C PHE A 174 -25.85 4.41 -9.57
N GLU A 175 -25.62 5.38 -10.46
CA GLU A 175 -25.96 6.78 -10.22
C GLU A 175 -27.47 7.07 -10.26
N HIS A 176 -28.25 6.23 -10.98
CA HIS A 176 -29.70 6.34 -11.12
C HIS A 176 -30.49 5.43 -10.17
N ASP A 177 -29.81 4.58 -9.39
CA ASP A 177 -30.42 3.80 -8.32
C ASP A 177 -31.15 4.74 -7.33
N GLU A 178 -32.41 4.43 -7.00
CA GLU A 178 -33.27 5.29 -6.19
C GLU A 178 -32.63 5.68 -4.86
N GLU A 179 -31.96 4.73 -4.18
CA GLU A 179 -31.31 4.99 -2.91
C GLU A 179 -30.09 5.90 -3.07
N ILE A 180 -29.35 5.76 -4.17
CA ILE A 180 -28.20 6.64 -4.47
C ILE A 180 -28.67 8.05 -4.84
N VAL A 181 -29.75 8.18 -5.59
CA VAL A 181 -30.37 9.48 -5.91
C VAL A 181 -30.81 10.18 -4.63
N ASP A 182 -31.49 9.49 -3.73
CA ASP A 182 -31.92 10.02 -2.43
C ASP A 182 -30.73 10.44 -1.55
N LEU A 183 -29.69 9.60 -1.48
CA LEU A 183 -28.46 9.94 -0.77
C LEU A 183 -27.81 11.21 -1.33
N ASN A 184 -27.73 11.34 -2.66
CA ASN A 184 -27.16 12.51 -3.32
C ASN A 184 -27.99 13.77 -3.04
N ALA A 185 -29.32 13.67 -3.12
CA ALA A 185 -30.22 14.78 -2.81
C ALA A 185 -30.05 15.25 -1.35
N ARG A 186 -29.97 14.32 -0.40
CA ARG A 186 -29.74 14.61 1.02
C ARG A 186 -28.36 15.23 1.27
N ILE A 187 -27.31 14.73 0.61
CA ILE A 187 -25.96 15.29 0.69
C ILE A 187 -25.93 16.72 0.14
N ALA A 188 -26.61 16.98 -0.98
CA ALA A 188 -26.71 18.31 -1.57
C ALA A 188 -27.46 19.27 -0.64
N ASP A 189 -28.58 18.85 -0.05
CA ASP A 189 -29.31 19.64 0.94
C ASP A 189 -28.45 20.02 2.15
N LEU A 190 -27.81 19.03 2.77
CA LEU A 190 -26.91 19.26 3.91
C LEU A 190 -25.76 20.18 3.53
N SER A 191 -25.20 20.04 2.31
CA SER A 191 -24.12 20.91 1.84
C SER A 191 -24.57 22.36 1.68
N ARG A 192 -25.79 22.61 1.17
CA ARG A 192 -26.38 23.95 1.12
C ARG A 192 -26.57 24.53 2.53
N ARG A 193 -27.13 23.73 3.45
CA ARG A 193 -27.38 24.16 4.84
C ARG A 193 -26.09 24.42 5.63
N ILE A 194 -25.01 23.71 5.32
CA ILE A 194 -23.69 23.94 5.91
C ILE A 194 -23.05 25.24 5.38
N ALA A 195 -23.37 25.65 4.14
CA ALA A 195 -22.88 26.88 3.51
C ALA A 195 -21.36 27.10 3.63
N GLY A 196 -20.57 26.01 3.52
CA GLY A 196 -19.11 26.07 3.67
C GLY A 196 -18.59 26.26 5.10
N GLN A 197 -19.47 26.24 6.11
CA GLN A 197 -19.14 26.46 7.53
C GLN A 197 -19.34 25.20 8.39
N PRO A 198 -18.63 24.09 8.12
CA PRO A 198 -18.85 22.79 8.79
C PRO A 198 -18.52 22.82 10.29
N ARG A 199 -17.68 23.75 10.75
CA ARG A 199 -17.34 23.89 12.18
C ARG A 199 -18.46 24.49 13.02
N ILE A 200 -19.31 25.31 12.40
CA ILE A 200 -20.49 25.91 13.03
C ILE A 200 -21.63 24.89 12.98
N HIS A 201 -21.83 24.27 11.83
CA HIS A 201 -22.88 23.27 11.62
C HIS A 201 -22.39 21.83 11.86
N LYS A 202 -21.83 21.55 13.04
CA LYS A 202 -21.18 20.27 13.34
C LYS A 202 -22.09 19.05 13.11
N SER A 203 -23.31 19.08 13.62
CA SER A 203 -24.27 17.96 13.47
C SER A 203 -24.61 17.67 12.00
N LEU A 204 -24.83 18.72 11.20
CA LEU A 204 -25.09 18.58 9.77
C LEU A 204 -23.86 18.06 9.01
N ALA A 205 -22.66 18.53 9.40
CA ALA A 205 -21.41 18.06 8.81
C ALA A 205 -21.15 16.57 9.14
N GLU A 206 -21.47 16.13 10.35
CA GLU A 206 -21.40 14.74 10.78
C GLU A 206 -22.42 13.86 10.02
N GLU A 207 -23.67 14.29 9.92
CA GLU A 207 -24.70 13.59 9.13
C GLU A 207 -24.25 13.44 7.68
N ARG A 208 -23.78 14.53 7.05
CA ARG A 208 -23.27 14.49 5.68
C ARG A 208 -22.10 13.53 5.52
N SER A 209 -21.17 13.49 6.48
CA SER A 209 -20.04 12.55 6.48
C SER A 209 -20.49 11.09 6.56
N ARG A 210 -21.57 10.80 7.32
CA ARG A 210 -22.16 9.46 7.38
C ARG A 210 -22.76 9.06 6.03
N LEU A 211 -23.49 9.96 5.38
CA LEU A 211 -24.09 9.71 4.06
C LEU A 211 -23.01 9.48 2.98
N TYR A 212 -21.94 10.28 2.97
CA TYR A 212 -20.80 10.02 2.09
C TYR A 212 -20.18 8.63 2.33
N THR A 213 -20.04 8.24 3.60
CA THR A 213 -19.50 6.92 3.96
C THR A 213 -20.42 5.80 3.49
N GLN A 214 -21.74 5.97 3.63
CA GLN A 214 -22.75 5.03 3.16
C GLN A 214 -22.71 4.87 1.64
N LYS A 215 -22.73 5.98 0.89
CA LYS A 215 -22.60 5.97 -0.58
C LYS A 215 -21.31 5.27 -1.03
N ALA A 216 -20.17 5.62 -0.40
CA ALA A 216 -18.89 5.00 -0.72
C ALA A 216 -18.86 3.49 -0.41
N LYS A 217 -19.56 3.03 0.64
CA LYS A 217 -19.70 1.59 0.94
C LYS A 217 -20.49 0.87 -0.16
N LYS A 218 -21.58 1.48 -0.64
CA LYS A 218 -22.39 0.92 -1.74
C LYS A 218 -21.63 0.85 -3.05
N LEU A 219 -20.92 1.92 -3.42
CA LEU A 219 -20.09 1.91 -4.63
C LEU A 219 -19.02 0.81 -4.58
N ARG A 220 -18.37 0.62 -3.43
CA ARG A 220 -17.40 -0.48 -3.22
C ARG A 220 -18.05 -1.86 -3.35
N ALA A 221 -19.27 -2.03 -2.83
CA ALA A 221 -20.02 -3.27 -2.94
C ALA A 221 -20.39 -3.57 -4.41
N LYS A 222 -20.96 -2.60 -5.13
CA LYS A 222 -21.30 -2.73 -6.56
C LYS A 222 -20.06 -3.05 -7.40
N ARG A 223 -18.93 -2.39 -7.13
CA ARG A 223 -17.64 -2.70 -7.78
C ARG A 223 -17.15 -4.11 -7.47
N SER A 224 -17.26 -4.55 -6.21
CA SER A 224 -16.87 -5.92 -5.83
C SER A 224 -17.72 -6.97 -6.55
N GLU A 225 -19.03 -6.75 -6.62
CA GLU A 225 -19.97 -7.62 -7.34
C GLU A 225 -19.64 -7.68 -8.84
N TYR A 226 -19.45 -6.52 -9.47
CA TYR A 226 -19.08 -6.42 -10.89
C TYR A 226 -17.79 -7.17 -11.20
N ILE A 227 -16.74 -6.99 -10.38
CA ILE A 227 -15.47 -7.71 -10.54
C ILE A 227 -15.65 -9.22 -10.32
N SER A 228 -16.41 -9.62 -9.30
CA SER A 228 -16.69 -11.04 -9.05
C SER A 228 -17.51 -11.70 -10.17
N GLN A 229 -18.41 -10.97 -10.81
CA GLN A 229 -19.15 -11.46 -11.98
C GLN A 229 -18.22 -11.63 -13.18
N TRP A 230 -17.34 -10.64 -13.42
CA TRP A 230 -16.34 -10.72 -14.47
C TRP A 230 -15.47 -11.98 -14.34
N TRP A 231 -14.94 -12.28 -13.15
CA TRP A 231 -14.14 -13.49 -12.90
C TRP A 231 -14.91 -14.80 -13.17
N LYS A 232 -16.22 -14.84 -12.89
CA LYS A 232 -17.05 -16.02 -13.19
C LYS A 232 -17.27 -16.23 -14.69
N GLU A 233 -17.27 -15.16 -15.47
CA GLU A 233 -17.63 -15.19 -16.89
C GLU A 233 -16.41 -15.22 -17.82
N CYS A 234 -15.26 -14.67 -17.37
CA CYS A 234 -14.07 -14.50 -18.20
C CYS A 234 -13.54 -15.83 -18.76
N TYR A 235 -13.60 -16.92 -18.00
CA TYR A 235 -13.12 -18.24 -18.45
C TYR A 235 -13.81 -18.73 -19.74
N LYS A 236 -15.13 -18.51 -19.86
CA LYS A 236 -15.86 -18.84 -21.10
C LYS A 236 -15.39 -17.98 -22.26
N GLY A 237 -15.06 -16.72 -22.00
CA GLY A 237 -14.44 -15.80 -22.96
C GLY A 237 -13.09 -16.33 -23.46
N TYR A 238 -12.21 -16.75 -22.54
CA TYR A 238 -10.90 -17.31 -22.87
C TYR A 238 -11.01 -18.56 -23.75
N ILE A 239 -11.86 -19.52 -23.37
CA ILE A 239 -12.05 -20.76 -24.15
C ILE A 239 -12.63 -20.47 -25.53
N SER A 240 -13.59 -19.54 -25.63
CA SER A 240 -14.26 -19.23 -26.89
C SER A 240 -13.44 -18.36 -27.85
N GLY A 241 -12.21 -17.96 -27.45
CA GLY A 241 -11.34 -17.10 -28.26
C GLY A 241 -11.91 -15.71 -28.51
N LYS A 242 -12.93 -15.28 -27.74
CA LYS A 242 -13.44 -13.92 -27.82
C LYS A 242 -12.39 -13.01 -27.20
N GLY A 243 -11.79 -12.14 -28.03
CA GLY A 243 -10.93 -11.08 -27.54
C GLY A 243 -11.68 -10.23 -26.52
N PHE A 244 -11.03 -9.94 -25.39
CA PHE A 244 -11.52 -8.95 -24.46
C PHE A 244 -11.27 -7.57 -25.08
N THR A 245 -12.21 -6.64 -24.91
CA THR A 245 -11.95 -5.23 -25.22
C THR A 245 -10.73 -4.79 -24.43
N GLU A 246 -9.74 -4.19 -25.11
CA GLU A 246 -8.54 -3.67 -24.46
C GLU A 246 -8.91 -2.82 -23.25
N ARG A 247 -8.36 -3.19 -22.10
CA ARG A 247 -8.50 -2.43 -20.87
C ARG A 247 -7.90 -1.03 -21.08
N ASP A 248 -8.50 -0.01 -20.47
CA ASP A 248 -7.78 1.24 -20.21
C ASP A 248 -6.58 0.95 -19.29
N THR A 249 -5.40 0.79 -19.89
CA THR A 249 -4.14 0.54 -19.20
C THR A 249 -3.52 1.81 -18.61
N THR A 250 -4.24 2.95 -18.66
CA THR A 250 -3.74 4.22 -18.14
C THR A 250 -3.28 4.07 -16.69
N ASN A 251 -1.97 4.11 -16.51
CA ASN A 251 -1.36 4.03 -15.21
C ASN A 251 -1.42 5.42 -14.56
N LEU A 252 -2.39 5.61 -13.66
CA LEU A 252 -2.50 6.87 -12.91
C LEU A 252 -1.20 7.23 -12.18
N PHE A 253 -0.38 6.24 -11.77
CA PHE A 253 0.91 6.52 -11.16
C PHE A 253 1.84 7.25 -12.13
N GLU A 254 1.87 6.87 -13.41
CA GLU A 254 2.67 7.55 -14.44
C GLU A 254 2.17 8.97 -14.69
N ILE A 255 0.84 9.16 -14.71
CA ILE A 255 0.24 10.50 -14.80
C ILE A 255 0.67 11.36 -13.60
N TYR A 256 0.68 10.78 -12.40
CA TYR A 256 1.02 11.48 -11.17
C TYR A 256 2.53 11.61 -10.91
N ALA A 257 3.36 10.84 -11.62
CA ALA A 257 4.81 10.81 -11.45
C ALA A 257 5.44 12.20 -11.58
N LYS A 258 4.89 13.04 -12.46
CA LYS A 258 5.34 14.43 -12.67
C LYS A 258 5.01 15.39 -11.53
N TYR A 259 4.05 15.05 -10.67
CA TYR A 259 3.65 15.90 -9.53
C TYR A 259 4.29 15.48 -8.20
N ILE A 260 4.80 14.25 -8.11
CA ILE A 260 5.43 13.72 -6.90
C ILE A 260 6.79 13.10 -7.27
N PRO A 261 7.79 13.93 -7.65
CA PRO A 261 9.08 13.43 -8.15
C PRO A 261 9.83 12.54 -7.16
N THR A 262 9.64 12.76 -5.85
CA THR A 262 10.18 11.88 -4.79
C THR A 262 9.68 10.44 -4.91
N ARG A 263 8.39 10.23 -5.22
CA ARG A 263 7.85 8.88 -5.44
C ARG A 263 8.36 8.25 -6.72
N THR A 264 8.57 9.06 -7.76
CA THR A 264 9.12 8.60 -9.04
C THR A 264 10.55 8.10 -8.88
N ARG A 265 11.41 8.87 -8.23
CA ARG A 265 12.79 8.45 -7.90
C ARG A 265 12.82 7.20 -7.04
N LEU A 266 11.95 7.12 -6.02
CA LEU A 266 11.84 5.91 -5.20
C LEU A 266 11.42 4.69 -6.04
N ARG A 267 10.42 4.81 -6.92
CA ARG A 267 10.03 3.70 -7.80
C ARG A 267 11.23 3.18 -8.60
N GLU A 268 12.04 4.08 -9.15
CA GLU A 268 13.16 3.73 -10.02
C GLU A 268 14.38 3.19 -9.26
N ASN A 269 14.58 3.61 -8.01
CA ASN A 269 15.82 3.40 -7.30
C ASN A 269 15.71 2.50 -6.05
N LEU A 270 14.53 2.37 -5.44
CA LEU A 270 14.37 1.70 -4.13
C LEU A 270 14.78 0.23 -4.14
N PHE A 271 14.63 -0.44 -5.29
CA PHE A 271 14.96 -1.86 -5.46
C PHE A 271 16.32 -2.12 -6.13
N LYS A 272 17.10 -1.07 -6.44
CA LYS A 272 18.46 -1.25 -6.98
C LYS A 272 19.39 -1.82 -5.90
N GLU A 273 20.21 -2.79 -6.28
CA GLU A 273 21.20 -3.41 -5.39
C GLU A 273 22.46 -2.55 -5.32
N VAL A 274 22.43 -1.52 -4.46
CA VAL A 274 23.53 -0.59 -4.24
C VAL A 274 23.79 -0.39 -2.75
N PRO A 275 25.01 -0.02 -2.33
CA PRO A 275 25.30 0.35 -0.95
C PRO A 275 24.37 1.47 -0.45
N ILE A 276 23.97 1.42 0.82
CA ILE A 276 23.03 2.39 1.41
C ILE A 276 23.61 3.82 1.46
N ASP A 277 24.93 3.94 1.52
CA ASP A 277 25.69 5.18 1.53
C ASP A 277 26.12 5.67 0.14
N SER A 278 25.76 4.94 -0.92
CA SER A 278 25.88 5.41 -2.30
C SER A 278 24.99 6.63 -2.56
N GLU A 279 25.24 7.36 -3.64
CA GLU A 279 24.38 8.50 -4.06
C GLU A 279 22.91 8.07 -4.20
N VAL A 280 22.67 6.93 -4.84
CA VAL A 280 21.32 6.36 -5.02
C VAL A 280 20.70 5.96 -3.67
N GLY A 281 21.47 5.31 -2.79
CA GLY A 281 21.01 4.92 -1.45
C GLY A 281 20.64 6.12 -0.58
N ARG A 282 21.49 7.16 -0.57
CA ARG A 282 21.25 8.44 0.11
C ARG A 282 19.98 9.12 -0.41
N GLN A 283 19.82 9.20 -1.74
CA GLN A 283 18.64 9.80 -2.35
C GLN A 283 17.37 9.07 -1.96
N CYS A 284 17.37 7.73 -1.93
CA CYS A 284 16.23 6.93 -1.47
C CYS A 284 15.88 7.19 0.00
N LEU A 285 16.88 7.28 0.88
CA LEU A 285 16.67 7.60 2.29
C LEU A 285 16.06 9.00 2.46
N GLN A 286 16.64 10.01 1.81
CA GLN A 286 16.16 11.39 1.85
C GLN A 286 14.73 11.51 1.29
N ASP A 287 14.44 10.89 0.16
CA ASP A 287 13.11 10.93 -0.46
C ASP A 287 12.06 10.27 0.44
N MET A 288 12.40 9.16 1.08
CA MET A 288 11.48 8.49 1.99
C MET A 288 11.25 9.31 3.28
N VAL A 289 12.31 9.88 3.87
CA VAL A 289 12.20 10.79 5.01
C VAL A 289 11.35 12.02 4.65
N SER A 290 11.54 12.58 3.46
CA SER A 290 10.74 13.70 2.95
C SER A 290 9.26 13.33 2.84
N LEU A 291 8.94 12.13 2.32
CA LEU A 291 7.56 11.64 2.27
C LEU A 291 6.95 11.44 3.67
N CYS A 292 7.73 10.98 4.66
CA CYS A 292 7.27 10.80 6.03
C CYS A 292 7.04 12.12 6.78
N THR A 293 7.82 13.17 6.47
CA THR A 293 7.80 14.46 7.19
C THR A 293 7.01 15.56 6.47
N SER A 294 6.66 15.37 5.19
CA SER A 294 5.93 16.37 4.40
C SER A 294 4.57 16.72 5.01
N THR A 295 4.35 18.00 5.27
CA THR A 295 3.05 18.56 5.67
C THR A 295 2.19 18.97 4.47
N LYS A 296 2.75 18.94 3.25
CA LYS A 296 2.05 19.30 2.02
C LYS A 296 1.06 18.19 1.65
N ARG A 297 -0.23 18.54 1.67
CA ARG A 297 -1.34 17.62 1.34
C ARG A 297 -1.77 17.67 -0.12
N VAL A 298 -1.28 18.67 -0.87
CA VAL A 298 -1.67 18.93 -2.26
C VAL A 298 -0.42 18.96 -3.11
N ALA A 299 -0.44 18.22 -4.21
CA ALA A 299 0.56 18.31 -5.25
C ALA A 299 0.11 19.39 -6.24
N TYR A 300 1.01 20.34 -6.53
CA TYR A 300 0.76 21.40 -7.51
C TYR A 300 1.45 21.03 -8.83
N TYR A 301 0.90 21.50 -9.95
CA TYR A 301 1.61 21.47 -11.21
C TYR A 301 2.94 22.26 -11.08
N PRO A 302 3.99 21.89 -11.83
CA PRO A 302 5.21 22.68 -11.89
C PRO A 302 4.92 24.17 -12.16
N GLY A 303 5.50 25.06 -11.36
CA GLY A 303 5.25 26.51 -11.44
C GLY A 303 3.92 26.99 -10.81
N LEU A 304 3.02 26.08 -10.41
CA LEU A 304 1.73 26.43 -9.80
C LEU A 304 1.70 26.29 -8.27
N THR A 305 2.87 26.18 -7.64
CA THR A 305 2.95 26.16 -6.17
C THR A 305 2.53 27.53 -5.64
N PRO A 306 1.75 27.59 -4.54
CA PRO A 306 1.32 28.86 -3.99
C PRO A 306 2.49 29.71 -3.53
N ILE A 307 2.47 31.00 -3.85
CA ILE A 307 3.44 31.99 -3.37
C ILE A 307 2.72 32.79 -2.28
N ASP A 308 3.24 32.77 -1.06
CA ASP A 308 2.63 33.43 0.11
C ASP A 308 1.15 33.07 0.35
N GLY A 309 0.79 31.81 0.05
CA GLY A 309 -0.58 31.31 0.19
C GLY A 309 -1.54 31.73 -0.93
N GLN A 310 -1.04 32.36 -1.99
CA GLN A 310 -1.82 32.83 -3.13
C GLN A 310 -1.50 32.03 -4.39
N CYS A 311 -2.47 31.96 -5.31
CA CYS A 311 -2.27 31.37 -6.62
C CYS A 311 -1.27 32.21 -7.43
N PRO A 312 -0.19 31.64 -7.99
CA PRO A 312 0.82 32.40 -8.71
C PRO A 312 0.30 33.02 -10.03
N ILE A 313 -0.86 32.58 -10.54
CA ILE A 313 -1.46 33.11 -11.77
C ILE A 313 -2.42 34.26 -11.47
N CYS A 314 -3.39 34.06 -10.57
CA CYS A 314 -4.48 35.01 -10.36
C CYS A 314 -4.41 35.77 -9.03
N GLN A 315 -3.39 35.52 -8.21
CA GLN A 315 -3.16 36.14 -6.89
C GLN A 315 -4.31 35.99 -5.89
N LYS A 316 -5.28 35.10 -6.18
CA LYS A 316 -6.35 34.81 -5.25
C LYS A 316 -5.80 33.95 -4.11
N PRO A 317 -6.22 34.21 -2.85
CA PRO A 317 -5.91 33.33 -1.74
C PRO A 317 -6.36 31.91 -2.06
N ILE A 318 -5.48 30.95 -1.83
CA ILE A 318 -5.86 29.54 -1.94
C ILE A 318 -6.51 29.16 -0.62
N GLU A 319 -7.83 29.26 -0.59
CA GLU A 319 -8.62 28.66 0.49
C GLU A 319 -8.31 27.16 0.51
N ARG A 320 -8.00 26.64 1.71
CA ARG A 320 -7.80 25.20 1.90
C ARG A 320 -9.13 24.51 1.64
N PHE A 321 -9.41 24.16 0.39
CA PHE A 321 -10.44 23.19 0.06
C PHE A 321 -10.06 21.89 0.77
N ALA A 322 -10.80 21.56 1.83
CA ALA A 322 -10.79 20.19 2.33
C ALA A 322 -11.24 19.32 1.16
N PRO A 323 -10.45 18.33 0.71
CA PRO A 323 -10.81 17.55 -0.45
C PRO A 323 -12.17 16.90 -0.19
N ALA A 324 -13.15 17.22 -1.03
CA ALA A 324 -14.30 16.37 -1.21
C ALA A 324 -13.76 15.03 -1.69
N LEU A 325 -13.88 14.01 -0.84
CA LEU A 325 -13.52 12.64 -1.17
C LEU A 325 -14.44 12.20 -2.32
N LEU A 326 -13.90 12.17 -3.53
CA LEU A 326 -14.47 11.42 -4.66
C LEU A 326 -14.31 9.92 -4.42
#